data_AF-A0A534LHB0-F1
#
_entry.id   AF-A0A534LHB0-F1
#
_cell.length_a   1.000
_cell.length_b   1.000
_cell.length_c   1.000
_cell.angle_alpha   90.00
_cell.angle_beta   90.00
_cell.angle_gamma   90.00
#
_symmetry.space_group_name_H-M   'P 1'
#
loop_
_entity.id
_entity.type
_entity.pdbx_description
1 polymer ?
#
loop_
_entity_poly.entity_id
_entity_poly.type
_entity_poly.pdbx_seq_one_letter_code
_entity_poly.pdbx_strand_id
1 'polypeptide(L)' 'MRVYDTGRDLLKAGVIEGQDMTPETAYVKLMWVLGHTREHAEVARAMATNVAGEINPKIGLDEFAE' A
#
# COMPACT_ATOMS: atom_id res chain seq x y z
N MET A 1 5.05 6.81 5.40
CA MET A 1 5.66 6.54 6.73
C MET A 1 7.08 7.11 6.90
N ARG A 2 7.56 8.07 6.09
CA ARG A 2 8.96 8.55 6.16
C ARG A 2 9.21 9.76 7.08
N VAL A 3 8.16 10.50 7.43
CA VAL A 3 8.25 11.77 8.18
C VAL A 3 8.55 11.53 9.67
N TYR A 4 7.74 10.69 10.33
CA TYR A 4 7.86 10.41 11.75
C TYR A 4 8.78 9.22 12.02
N ASP A 5 9.44 9.25 13.18
CA ASP A 5 10.42 8.22 13.56
C ASP A 5 9.79 6.84 13.71
N THR A 6 8.64 6.78 14.38
CA THR A 6 7.83 5.55 14.51
C THR A 6 7.49 4.92 13.16
N GLY A 7 7.16 5.75 12.16
CA GLY A 7 6.90 5.28 10.79
C GLY A 7 8.15 4.70 10.13
N ARG A 8 9.32 5.33 10.32
CA ARG A 8 10.59 4.81 9.82
C ARG A 8 10.99 3.51 10.50
N ASP A 9 10.70 3.34 11.78
CA ASP A 9 10.97 2.10 12.50
C ASP A 9 10.11 0.94 12.00
N LEU A 10 8.83 1.20 11.69
CA LEU A 10 7.97 0.21 11.03
C LEU A 10 8.52 -0.20 9.66
N LEU A 11 9.02 0.75 8.86
CA LEU A 11 9.67 0.45 7.58
C LEU A 11 10.93 -0.40 7.76
N LYS A 12 11.77 -0.09 8.75
CA LYS A 12 12.97 -0.91 9.07
C LYS A 12 12.59 -2.32 9.51
N ALA A 13 11.44 -2.49 10.15
CA ALA A 13 10.90 -3.80 10.54
C ALA A 13 10.28 -4.60 9.38
N GLY A 14 10.21 -4.05 8.17
CA GLY A 14 9.72 -4.74 6.98
C GLY A 14 8.23 -4.57 6.69
N VAL A 15 7.58 -3.56 7.28
CA VAL A 15 6.18 -3.20 6.96
C VAL A 15 6.10 -2.67 5.53
N ILE A 16 5.05 -3.09 4.81
CA ILE A 16 4.73 -2.62 3.46
C ILE A 16 3.76 -1.44 3.56
N GLU A 17 4.07 -0.32 2.91
CA GLU A 17 3.19 0.86 2.87
C GLU A 17 2.02 0.63 1.91
N GLY A 18 0.79 0.91 2.37
CA GLY A 18 -0.43 0.82 1.56
C GLY A 18 -0.74 2.07 0.71
N GLN A 19 0.10 3.11 0.77
CA GLN A 19 -0.15 4.41 0.14
C GLN A 19 -1.50 5.01 0.55
N ASP A 20 -2.38 5.31 -0.41
CA ASP A 20 -3.72 5.87 -0.24
C ASP A 20 -4.84 4.82 -0.46
N MET A 21 -4.51 3.53 -0.59
CA MET A 21 -5.52 2.47 -0.66
C MET A 21 -6.42 2.50 0.58
N THR A 22 -7.72 2.25 0.39
CA THR A 22 -8.60 1.96 1.51
C THR A 22 -8.16 0.67 2.23
N PRO A 23 -8.32 0.58 3.56
CA PRO A 23 -7.90 -0.61 4.32
C PRO A 23 -8.51 -1.92 3.78
N GLU A 24 -9.78 -1.88 3.35
CA GLU A 24 -10.51 -3.00 2.78
C GLU A 24 -9.89 -3.45 1.44
N THR A 25 -9.55 -2.49 0.58
CA THR A 25 -8.90 -2.78 -0.72
C THR A 25 -7.50 -3.34 -0.50
N ALA A 26 -6.72 -2.79 0.43
CA ALA A 26 -5.40 -3.30 0.77
C ALA A 26 -5.48 -4.75 1.29
N TYR A 27 -6.49 -5.08 2.10
CA TYR A 27 -6.72 -6.42 2.61
C TYR A 27 -7.03 -7.43 1.51
N VAL A 28 -8.00 -7.11 0.63
CA VAL A 28 -8.38 -7.99 -0.49
C VAL A 28 -7.23 -8.12 -1.49
N LYS A 29 -6.52 -7.03 -1.78
CA LYS A 29 -5.34 -7.05 -2.66
C LYS A 29 -4.25 -7.94 -2.09
N LEU A 30 -3.98 -7.89 -0.78
CA LEU A 30 -3.00 -8.77 -0.16
C LEU A 30 -3.39 -10.25 -0.27
N MET A 31 -4.67 -10.60 -0.07
CA MET A 31 -5.16 -11.96 -0.30
C MET A 31 -4.90 -12.42 -1.74
N TRP A 32 -5.19 -11.55 -2.71
CA TRP A 32 -4.96 -11.83 -4.12
C TRP A 32 -3.46 -12.00 -4.44
N VAL A 33 -2.60 -11.09 -3.97
CA VAL A 33 -1.14 -11.15 -4.17
C VAL A 33 -0.56 -12.44 -3.56
N LEU A 34 -0.97 -12.80 -2.35
CA LEU A 34 -0.50 -14.02 -1.68
C LEU A 34 -0.97 -15.32 -2.37
N GLY A 35 -1.99 -15.24 -3.23
CA GLY A 35 -2.37 -16.31 -4.13
C GLY A 35 -1.39 -16.52 -5.30
N HIS A 36 -0.58 -15.51 -5.64
CA HIS A 36 0.37 -15.54 -6.76
C HIS A 36 1.82 -15.74 -6.31
N THR A 37 2.21 -15.18 -5.16
CA THR A 37 3.59 -15.27 -4.64
C THR A 37 3.62 -15.20 -3.12
N ARG A 38 4.67 -15.78 -2.54
CA ARG A 38 4.98 -15.71 -1.09
C ARG A 38 6.36 -15.11 -0.82
N GLU A 39 7.08 -14.73 -1.87
CA GLU A 39 8.36 -14.04 -1.74
C GLU A 39 8.08 -12.60 -1.31
N HIS A 40 8.64 -12.19 -0.17
CA HIS A 40 8.28 -10.93 0.49
C HIS A 40 8.56 -9.70 -0.39
N ALA A 41 9.67 -9.68 -1.13
CA ALA A 41 9.99 -8.57 -2.02
C ALA A 41 9.02 -8.49 -3.21
N GLU A 42 8.58 -9.62 -3.77
CA GLU A 42 7.52 -9.68 -4.76
C GLU A 42 6.17 -9.22 -4.23
N VAL A 43 5.80 -9.65 -3.01
CA VAL A 43 4.57 -9.17 -2.35
C VAL A 43 4.63 -7.65 -2.19
N ALA A 44 5.75 -7.12 -1.70
CA ALA A 44 5.94 -5.67 -1.54
C ALA A 44 5.84 -4.92 -2.88
N ARG A 45 6.45 -5.44 -3.95
CA ARG A 45 6.34 -4.88 -5.30
C ARG A 45 4.91 -4.89 -5.80
N ALA A 46 4.22 -6.01 -5.68
CA ALA A 46 2.85 -6.17 -6.16
C ALA A 46 1.86 -5.27 -5.39
N MET A 47 2.03 -5.17 -4.06
CA MET A 47 1.21 -4.28 -3.23
C MET A 47 1.42 -2.80 -3.59
N ALA A 48 2.65 -2.40 -3.94
CA ALA A 48 2.99 -1.04 -4.35
C ALA A 48 2.65 -0.70 -5.82
N THR A 49 2.29 -1.68 -6.63
CA THR A 49 1.95 -1.49 -8.04
C THR A 49 0.45 -1.24 -8.19
N ASN A 50 0.06 -0.15 -8.84
CA ASN A 50 -1.34 0.11 -9.15
C ASN A 50 -1.85 -0.88 -10.23
N VAL A 51 -2.95 -1.57 -9.97
CA VAL A 51 -3.52 -2.58 -10.88
C VAL A 51 -4.88 -2.14 -11.43
N ALA A 52 -5.72 -1.53 -10.60
CA ALA A 52 -7.13 -1.25 -10.89
C ALA A 52 -7.59 0.15 -10.45
N GLY A 53 -6.65 1.06 -10.13
CA GLY A 53 -6.94 2.41 -9.66
C GLY A 53 -6.98 2.55 -8.13
N GLU A 54 -6.50 1.54 -7.41
CA GLU A 54 -6.50 1.55 -5.94
C GLU A 54 -5.41 2.47 -5.33
N ILE A 55 -4.44 2.91 -6.13
CA ILE A 55 -3.38 3.83 -5.71
C ILE A 55 -3.40 5.05 -6.62
N ASN A 56 -3.50 6.25 -6.04
CA ASN A 56 -3.43 7.50 -6.79
C ASN A 56 -2.01 8.09 -6.77
N PRO A 57 -1.53 8.64 -7.90
CA PRO A 57 -0.22 9.29 -7.96
C PRO A 57 -0.16 10.60 -7.17
N LYS A 58 -1.32 11.21 -6.92
CA LYS A 58 -1.50 12.44 -6.15
C LYS A 58 -2.94 12.44 -5.62
N ILE A 59 -3.14 13.05 -4.46
CA ILE A 59 -4.47 13.29 -3.92
C ILE A 59 -4.91 14.70 -4.27
N GLY A 60 -6.06 14.82 -4.94
CA GLY A 60 -6.69 16.09 -5.32
C GLY A 60 -7.44 16.75 -4.17
N LEU A 61 -7.73 18.05 -4.28
CA LEU A 61 -8.56 18.77 -3.31
C LEU A 61 -10.04 18.38 -3.43
N ASP A 62 -10.46 17.95 -4.61
CA ASP A 62 -11.78 17.47 -4.96
C ASP A 62 -12.10 16.09 -4.37
N GLU A 63 -11.09 15.30 -4.02
CA GLU A 63 -11.29 13.96 -3.45
C GLU A 63 -11.82 13.95 -2.01
N PHE A 64 -11.83 15.10 -1.34
CA PHE A 64 -12.37 15.27 0.00
C PHE A 64 -13.53 16.27 0.05
N ALA A 65 -14.01 16.74 -1.11
CA ALA A 65 -15.15 17.64 -1.16
C ALA A 65 -16.46 16.85 -1.08
N GLU A 66 -17.32 17.20 -0.12
CA GLU A 66 -18.74 16.83 -0.12
C GLU A 66 -19.50 17.54 -1.25
#